data_AF-A0A6J0GDP2-F1
#
_entry.id   AF-A0A6J0GDP2-F1
#
_cell.length_a   1.000
_cell.length_b   1.000
_cell.length_c   1.000
_cell.angle_alpha   90.00
_cell.angle_beta   90.00
_cell.angle_gamma   90.00
#
_symmetry.space_group_name_H-M   'P 1'
#
loop_
_entity.id
_entity.type
_entity.pdbx_description
1 polymer ?
#
loop_
_entity_poly.entity_id
_entity_poly.type
_entity_poly.pdbx_seq_one_letter_code
_entity_poly.pdbx_strand_id
1 'polypeptide(L)'
;MAREVEETVRVNGAVPATVGILRGQIHVGLTDEELEFLASSKNAVKVSRRDFPFVLSQGLSGGTTVSGTMIAAHKAGIPVFVTGGIGGVHREGENTMDVSADLTELGRTPVAVVSAGAKSILDIGRTLEYLETQGVCVAAFGESREFPAFFSRQSGFQAPYHVRDEEEAAKLIDSALGLGLSSGVLIAVPCPQERAASGQVIEEAIQQALSEARSKGITGKEVTPFLLQKLIELTDGKSLDSNLALIQNNAKVGSCIAVALSKIQKTRRKGNLPHQGDTTAPQPVVIGGINVDFIAKAQNPDILGGGQTNAGRVRRTFGGVGRNLADCLSRLGQTPLLLSAVGKDEHLQSVLHYCHHMDMSAVLQLEGKSTATYCAVVTSAGELSIGLGDMDIHQQITEQYVSQFKETLCQAPLVCIDGNVPLSTIQYVCQLAKEHQLAVCYEPTDENKASKPFLSDSWKALTYISPNLQELRAINRTLGNPVPAELPSRLEDVVQTAVALACPLLAHLQCVVVTLGTHGVLLCGKSLGGSILLCPGAQEQTAAASLCAAHYPTIPISREEIVNVSGAGDSLMGGILAGMLAKHDTDTCVQMGLLAASLSLCSYEPISPEISTSSVSQEQVKSRSWPEVKVWKMD
;
A
#
# COMPACT_ATOMS: atom_id res chain seq x y z
N MET A 1 -15.25 -32.85 -15.44
CA MET A 1 -14.20 -32.56 -14.45
C MET A 1 -13.89 -31.08 -14.27
N ALA A 2 -13.13 -30.38 -15.13
CA ALA A 2 -12.69 -29.00 -14.84
C ALA A 2 -13.85 -28.04 -14.52
N ARG A 3 -14.92 -28.06 -15.34
CA ARG A 3 -16.16 -27.29 -15.09
C ARG A 3 -16.80 -27.61 -13.73
N GLU A 4 -16.84 -28.88 -13.33
CA GLU A 4 -17.40 -29.29 -12.02
C GLU A 4 -16.55 -28.80 -10.84
N VAL A 5 -15.23 -28.74 -11.03
CA VAL A 5 -14.31 -28.19 -10.02
C VAL A 5 -14.51 -26.69 -9.89
N GLU A 6 -14.61 -25.96 -11.01
CA GLU A 6 -14.95 -24.54 -10.98
C GLU A 6 -16.29 -24.27 -10.30
N GLU A 7 -17.30 -25.11 -10.59
CA GLU A 7 -18.60 -25.00 -9.94
C GLU A 7 -18.54 -25.27 -8.44
N THR A 8 -17.75 -26.26 -8.02
CA THR A 8 -17.48 -26.52 -6.60
C THR A 8 -16.88 -25.28 -5.92
N VAL A 9 -15.95 -24.59 -6.59
CA VAL A 9 -15.37 -23.35 -6.07
C VAL A 9 -16.40 -22.23 -5.95
N ARG A 10 -17.24 -22.03 -6.98
CA ARG A 10 -18.31 -21.02 -6.99
C ARG A 10 -19.33 -21.24 -5.88
N VAL A 11 -19.83 -22.47 -5.73
CA VAL A 11 -20.83 -22.83 -4.71
C VAL A 11 -20.30 -22.62 -3.28
N ASN A 12 -18.99 -22.74 -3.07
CA ASN A 12 -18.36 -22.49 -1.77
C ASN A 12 -17.90 -21.03 -1.58
N GLY A 13 -18.35 -20.11 -2.45
CA GLY A 13 -18.20 -18.66 -2.25
C GLY A 13 -16.86 -18.07 -2.71
N ALA A 14 -16.06 -18.83 -3.45
CA ALA A 14 -14.82 -18.35 -4.07
C ALA A 14 -14.97 -18.21 -5.60
N VAL A 15 -14.05 -17.48 -6.23
CA VAL A 15 -14.02 -17.32 -7.70
C VAL A 15 -12.95 -18.26 -8.27
N PRO A 16 -13.31 -19.20 -9.16
CA PRO A 16 -12.32 -20.05 -9.81
C PRO A 16 -11.53 -19.26 -10.86
N ALA A 17 -10.23 -19.53 -10.94
CA ALA A 17 -9.36 -18.98 -11.97
C ALA A 17 -8.48 -20.09 -12.53
N THR A 18 -9.02 -20.89 -13.45
CA THR A 18 -8.24 -21.94 -14.12
C THR A 18 -7.10 -21.29 -14.93
N VAL A 19 -5.88 -21.85 -14.83
CA VAL A 19 -4.68 -21.29 -15.45
C VAL A 19 -4.21 -22.15 -16.61
N GLY A 20 -4.00 -21.52 -17.77
CA GLY A 20 -3.45 -22.16 -18.95
C GLY A 20 -2.61 -21.21 -19.78
N ILE A 21 -1.93 -21.75 -20.80
CA ILE A 21 -1.28 -20.94 -21.82
C ILE A 21 -2.02 -21.17 -23.14
N LEU A 22 -2.43 -20.08 -23.77
CA LEU A 22 -3.10 -20.10 -25.07
C LEU A 22 -2.31 -19.24 -26.04
N ARG A 23 -1.81 -19.86 -27.11
CA ARG A 23 -1.13 -19.16 -28.22
C ARG A 23 -0.01 -18.23 -27.74
N GLY A 24 0.79 -18.71 -26.79
CA GLY A 24 1.91 -17.98 -26.20
C GLY A 24 1.53 -16.92 -25.15
N GLN A 25 0.28 -16.87 -24.71
CA GLN A 25 -0.18 -15.97 -23.65
C GLN A 25 -0.61 -16.75 -22.41
N ILE A 26 -0.27 -16.24 -21.22
CA ILE A 26 -0.70 -16.83 -19.95
C ILE A 26 -2.11 -16.31 -19.65
N HIS A 27 -3.06 -17.21 -19.43
CA HIS A 27 -4.41 -16.90 -19.04
C HIS A 27 -4.64 -17.34 -17.59
N VAL A 28 -5.19 -16.45 -16.78
CA VAL A 28 -5.57 -16.70 -15.38
C VAL A 28 -7.07 -16.45 -15.28
N GLY A 29 -7.84 -17.54 -15.28
CA GLY A 29 -9.26 -17.53 -15.64
C GLY A 29 -9.42 -17.83 -17.12
N LEU A 30 -9.97 -18.99 -17.44
CA LEU A 30 -10.27 -19.42 -18.80
C LEU A 30 -11.77 -19.35 -19.03
N THR A 31 -12.19 -19.00 -20.25
CA THR A 31 -13.59 -19.16 -20.66
C THR A 31 -13.94 -20.63 -20.88
N ASP A 32 -15.24 -20.94 -20.97
CA ASP A 32 -15.70 -22.29 -21.28
C ASP A 32 -15.16 -22.82 -22.62
N GLU A 33 -15.03 -21.95 -23.62
CA GLU A 33 -14.47 -22.29 -24.93
C GLU A 33 -12.96 -22.53 -24.85
N GLU A 34 -12.25 -21.75 -24.04
CA GLU A 34 -10.82 -21.89 -23.82
C GLU A 34 -10.47 -23.17 -23.06
N LEU A 35 -11.29 -23.53 -22.07
CA LEU A 35 -11.21 -24.82 -21.37
C LEU A 35 -11.41 -25.99 -22.34
N GLU A 36 -12.45 -25.92 -23.17
CA GLU A 36 -12.75 -26.95 -24.17
C GLU A 36 -11.62 -27.08 -25.20
N PHE A 37 -11.04 -25.95 -25.63
CA PHE A 37 -9.89 -25.91 -26.52
C PHE A 37 -8.67 -26.61 -25.91
N LEU A 38 -8.31 -26.32 -24.65
CA LEU A 38 -7.19 -26.99 -23.99
C LEU A 38 -7.44 -28.48 -23.77
N ALA A 39 -8.67 -28.85 -23.40
CA ALA A 39 -9.03 -30.25 -23.16
C ALA A 39 -9.02 -31.11 -24.43
N SER A 40 -9.39 -30.53 -25.57
CA SER A 40 -9.45 -31.22 -26.88
C SER A 40 -8.13 -31.16 -27.66
N SER A 41 -7.20 -30.27 -27.28
CA SER A 41 -5.93 -30.08 -27.99
C SER A 41 -4.97 -31.26 -27.79
N LYS A 42 -4.69 -31.98 -28.88
CA LYS A 42 -3.69 -33.07 -28.89
C LYS A 42 -2.24 -32.59 -28.78
N ASN A 43 -1.98 -31.31 -29.06
CA ASN A 43 -0.65 -30.71 -29.09
C ASN A 43 -0.39 -29.77 -27.90
N ALA A 44 -1.24 -29.80 -26.87
CA ALA A 44 -1.04 -28.98 -25.68
C ALA A 44 0.23 -29.41 -24.93
N VAL A 45 1.13 -28.46 -24.71
CA VAL A 45 2.38 -28.71 -23.96
C VAL A 45 2.08 -28.76 -22.47
N LYS A 46 2.70 -29.69 -21.74
CA LYS A 46 2.69 -29.66 -20.27
C LYS A 46 3.75 -28.66 -19.79
N VAL A 47 3.33 -27.56 -19.17
CA VAL A 47 4.21 -26.41 -18.90
C VAL A 47 4.60 -26.35 -17.42
N SER A 48 5.89 -26.60 -17.13
CA SER A 48 6.53 -26.30 -15.85
C SER A 48 7.34 -25.00 -15.95
N ARG A 49 7.96 -24.56 -14.83
CA ARG A 49 8.74 -23.31 -14.76
C ARG A 49 9.69 -23.14 -15.95
N ARG A 50 10.45 -24.19 -16.27
CA ARG A 50 11.49 -24.14 -17.33
C ARG A 50 10.91 -24.02 -18.74
N ASP A 51 9.65 -24.41 -18.93
CA ASP A 51 9.03 -24.52 -20.24
C ASP A 51 8.39 -23.19 -20.68
N PHE A 52 8.12 -22.26 -19.74
CA PHE A 52 7.52 -20.95 -20.04
C PHE A 52 8.23 -20.19 -21.16
N PRO A 53 9.55 -19.93 -21.12
CA PRO A 53 10.19 -19.12 -22.17
C PRO A 53 9.99 -19.70 -23.57
N PHE A 54 10.05 -21.03 -23.70
CA PHE A 54 9.85 -21.71 -24.97
C PHE A 54 8.40 -21.63 -25.43
N VAL A 55 7.44 -22.03 -24.58
CA VAL A 55 6.01 -22.07 -24.95
C VAL A 55 5.50 -20.66 -25.32
N LEU A 56 5.90 -19.63 -24.56
CA LEU A 56 5.51 -18.25 -24.83
C LEU A 56 6.15 -17.72 -26.12
N SER A 57 7.46 -17.90 -26.32
CA SER A 57 8.16 -17.40 -27.51
C SER A 57 7.69 -18.06 -28.82
N GLN A 58 7.25 -19.31 -28.75
CA GLN A 58 6.77 -20.07 -29.93
C GLN A 58 5.27 -19.92 -30.18
N GLY A 59 4.55 -19.13 -29.36
CA GLY A 59 3.10 -18.98 -29.54
C GLY A 59 2.33 -20.29 -29.31
N LEU A 60 2.84 -21.18 -28.45
CA LEU A 60 2.22 -22.49 -28.21
C LEU A 60 1.16 -22.42 -27.11
N SER A 61 0.28 -23.42 -27.08
CA SER A 61 -0.71 -23.59 -26.01
C SER A 61 -0.33 -24.77 -25.11
N GLY A 62 -0.70 -24.70 -23.84
CA GLY A 62 -0.33 -25.72 -22.87
C GLY A 62 -1.03 -25.63 -21.54
N GLY A 63 -1.19 -26.80 -20.89
CA GLY A 63 -1.68 -26.91 -19.52
C GLY A 63 -0.53 -26.69 -18.54
N THR A 64 -0.74 -25.83 -17.55
CA THR A 64 0.29 -25.55 -16.53
C THR A 64 0.35 -26.66 -15.47
N THR A 65 1.55 -27.02 -15.05
CA THR A 65 1.80 -27.89 -13.88
C THR A 65 1.64 -27.09 -12.58
N VAL A 66 1.73 -27.73 -11.41
CA VAL A 66 1.66 -27.02 -10.12
C VAL A 66 2.68 -25.88 -10.06
N SER A 67 3.94 -26.15 -10.39
CA SER A 67 4.98 -25.11 -10.47
C SER A 67 4.58 -23.97 -11.43
N GLY A 68 4.04 -24.28 -12.61
CA GLY A 68 3.66 -23.24 -13.56
C GLY A 68 2.44 -22.44 -13.15
N THR A 69 1.44 -23.09 -12.56
CA THR A 69 0.24 -22.45 -12.04
C THR A 69 0.58 -21.51 -10.88
N MET A 70 1.47 -21.92 -9.97
CA MET A 70 1.93 -21.07 -8.86
C MET A 70 2.54 -19.76 -9.36
N ILE A 71 3.42 -19.80 -10.37
CA ILE A 71 4.04 -18.60 -10.94
C ILE A 71 2.97 -17.64 -11.49
N ALA A 72 2.02 -18.16 -12.27
CA ALA A 72 0.96 -17.36 -12.86
C ALA A 72 0.00 -16.80 -11.79
N ALA A 73 -0.40 -17.64 -10.83
CA ALA A 73 -1.28 -17.25 -9.71
C ALA A 73 -0.64 -16.14 -8.87
N HIS A 74 0.64 -16.27 -8.51
CA HIS A 74 1.35 -15.25 -7.74
C HIS A 74 1.43 -13.92 -8.50
N LYS A 75 1.77 -13.96 -9.79
CA LYS A 75 1.78 -12.76 -10.64
C LYS A 75 0.42 -12.09 -10.77
N ALA A 76 -0.66 -12.86 -10.67
CA ALA A 76 -2.04 -12.36 -10.65
C ALA A 76 -2.53 -11.97 -9.25
N GLY A 77 -1.71 -12.09 -8.20
CA GLY A 77 -2.09 -11.77 -6.82
C GLY A 77 -3.05 -12.78 -6.19
N ILE A 78 -3.09 -14.02 -6.67
CA ILE A 78 -3.95 -15.10 -6.16
C ILE A 78 -3.16 -15.92 -5.12
N PRO A 79 -3.54 -15.89 -3.82
CA PRO A 79 -2.74 -16.49 -2.76
C PRO A 79 -3.04 -17.97 -2.49
N VAL A 80 -4.14 -18.52 -3.03
CA VAL A 80 -4.57 -19.91 -2.79
C VAL A 80 -4.74 -20.62 -4.13
N PHE A 81 -4.11 -21.77 -4.27
CA PHE A 81 -4.18 -22.65 -5.42
C PHE A 81 -4.59 -24.06 -4.99
N VAL A 82 -5.58 -24.63 -5.66
CA VAL A 82 -6.05 -25.99 -5.41
C VAL A 82 -5.60 -26.93 -6.53
N THR A 83 -5.10 -28.10 -6.17
CA THR A 83 -4.84 -29.19 -7.11
C THR A 83 -5.24 -30.53 -6.51
N GLY A 84 -5.19 -31.60 -7.31
CA GLY A 84 -5.37 -32.95 -6.79
C GLY A 84 -4.23 -33.32 -5.85
N GLY A 85 -2.99 -33.28 -6.34
CA GLY A 85 -1.80 -33.71 -5.62
C GLY A 85 -0.56 -33.06 -6.22
N ILE A 86 0.38 -32.65 -5.38
CA ILE A 86 1.64 -32.06 -5.86
C ILE A 86 2.55 -33.13 -6.48
N GLY A 87 3.49 -32.72 -7.32
CA GLY A 87 4.67 -33.54 -7.58
C GLY A 87 5.57 -33.62 -6.34
N GLY A 88 6.62 -34.44 -6.41
CA GLY A 88 7.49 -34.66 -5.26
C GLY A 88 8.78 -35.37 -5.66
N VAL A 89 9.45 -35.92 -4.65
CA VAL A 89 10.60 -36.80 -4.88
C VAL A 89 10.05 -38.15 -5.35
N HIS A 90 10.51 -38.62 -6.51
CA HIS A 90 10.13 -39.95 -6.99
C HIS A 90 10.74 -41.03 -6.10
N ARG A 91 10.13 -42.22 -6.09
CA ARG A 91 10.74 -43.37 -5.40
C ARG A 91 12.09 -43.69 -6.05
N GLU A 92 13.11 -43.95 -5.21
CA GLU A 92 14.53 -44.05 -5.63
C GLU A 92 15.13 -42.71 -6.13
N GLY A 93 14.49 -41.59 -5.79
CA GLY A 93 14.92 -40.23 -6.14
C GLY A 93 16.30 -39.85 -5.59
N GLU A 94 16.76 -40.49 -4.52
CA GLU A 94 18.12 -40.35 -4.00
C GLU A 94 19.21 -40.84 -4.96
N ASN A 95 18.86 -41.75 -5.88
CA ASN A 95 19.78 -42.28 -6.89
C ASN A 95 19.55 -41.62 -8.26
N THR A 96 18.29 -41.42 -8.63
CA THR A 96 17.91 -40.92 -9.95
C THR A 96 17.92 -39.40 -10.04
N MET A 97 17.85 -38.70 -8.90
CA MET A 97 17.59 -37.26 -8.81
C MET A 97 16.30 -36.82 -9.51
N ASP A 98 15.34 -37.74 -9.70
CA ASP A 98 14.03 -37.43 -10.27
C ASP A 98 13.14 -36.75 -9.21
N VAL A 99 13.24 -35.42 -9.18
CA VAL A 99 12.55 -34.55 -8.22
C VAL A 99 11.72 -33.53 -8.98
N SER A 100 10.43 -33.45 -8.66
CA SER A 100 9.53 -32.48 -9.29
C SER A 100 9.96 -31.03 -9.02
N ALA A 101 9.91 -30.21 -10.07
CA ALA A 101 10.08 -28.76 -9.96
C ALA A 101 9.04 -28.09 -9.04
N ASP A 102 7.92 -28.76 -8.76
CA ASP A 102 6.89 -28.29 -7.83
C ASP A 102 7.46 -27.99 -6.44
N LEU A 103 8.38 -28.82 -5.93
CA LEU A 103 8.95 -28.64 -4.59
C LEU A 103 9.84 -27.40 -4.49
N THR A 104 10.66 -27.19 -5.52
CA THR A 104 11.51 -25.99 -5.61
C THR A 104 10.67 -24.73 -5.86
N GLU A 105 9.55 -24.85 -6.58
CA GLU A 105 8.63 -23.72 -6.76
C GLU A 105 7.89 -23.36 -5.47
N LEU A 106 7.49 -24.36 -4.68
CA LEU A 106 6.98 -24.15 -3.32
C LEU A 106 7.99 -23.39 -2.45
N GLY A 107 9.29 -23.59 -2.63
CA GLY A 107 10.32 -22.80 -1.92
C GLY A 107 10.49 -21.34 -2.40
N ARG A 108 9.89 -20.96 -3.54
CA ARG A 108 10.18 -19.69 -4.25
C ARG A 108 8.98 -18.80 -4.51
N THR A 109 7.78 -19.34 -4.42
CA THR A 109 6.55 -18.63 -4.77
C THR A 109 5.56 -18.67 -3.61
N PRO A 110 5.18 -17.50 -3.04
CA PRO A 110 4.31 -17.42 -1.88
C PRO A 110 2.84 -17.60 -2.26
N VAL A 111 2.50 -18.85 -2.62
CA VAL A 111 1.14 -19.32 -2.90
C VAL A 111 0.89 -20.54 -2.03
N ALA A 112 -0.25 -20.55 -1.33
CA ALA A 112 -0.70 -21.71 -0.59
C ALA A 112 -1.28 -22.75 -1.56
N VAL A 113 -0.73 -23.95 -1.55
CA VAL A 113 -1.19 -25.07 -2.36
C VAL A 113 -2.00 -26.02 -1.48
N VAL A 114 -3.26 -26.21 -1.85
CA VAL A 114 -4.19 -27.15 -1.21
C VAL A 114 -4.25 -28.40 -2.08
N SER A 115 -3.84 -29.55 -1.53
CA SER A 115 -3.80 -30.82 -2.27
C SER A 115 -3.99 -32.01 -1.35
N ALA A 116 -4.23 -33.20 -1.92
CA ALA A 116 -4.29 -34.45 -1.17
C ALA A 116 -2.89 -34.99 -0.84
N GLY A 117 -1.97 -34.11 -0.46
CA GLY A 117 -0.55 -34.42 -0.31
C GLY A 117 0.16 -34.57 -1.66
N ALA A 118 1.20 -35.42 -1.69
CA ALA A 118 1.93 -35.79 -2.89
C ALA A 118 1.24 -36.94 -3.62
N LYS A 119 1.31 -36.98 -4.95
CA LYS A 119 0.77 -38.10 -5.75
C LYS A 119 1.34 -39.44 -5.25
N SER A 120 0.51 -40.47 -5.22
CA SER A 120 0.80 -41.77 -4.60
C SER A 120 1.97 -42.56 -5.20
N ILE A 121 2.37 -42.25 -6.44
CA ILE A 121 3.56 -42.84 -7.09
C ILE A 121 4.90 -42.33 -6.53
N LEU A 122 4.87 -41.32 -5.66
CA LEU A 122 6.04 -40.61 -5.14
C LEU A 122 6.50 -41.17 -3.79
N ASP A 123 7.66 -40.69 -3.33
CA ASP A 123 8.20 -40.95 -2.00
C ASP A 123 7.81 -39.80 -1.05
N ILE A 124 6.88 -40.08 -0.14
CA ILE A 124 6.34 -39.05 0.77
C ILE A 124 7.39 -38.59 1.78
N GLY A 125 8.14 -39.53 2.39
CA GLY A 125 9.17 -39.20 3.37
C GLY A 125 10.22 -38.25 2.79
N ARG A 126 10.78 -38.59 1.63
CA ARG A 126 11.77 -37.73 0.97
C ARG A 126 11.17 -36.42 0.47
N THR A 127 9.90 -36.42 0.07
CA THR A 127 9.21 -35.19 -0.32
C THR A 127 9.10 -34.23 0.86
N LEU A 128 8.78 -34.71 2.07
CA LEU A 128 8.71 -33.88 3.28
C LEU A 128 10.08 -33.31 3.66
N GLU A 129 11.14 -34.13 3.64
CA GLU A 129 12.53 -33.68 3.89
C GLU A 129 12.99 -32.61 2.90
N TYR A 130 12.64 -32.77 1.63
CA TYR A 130 12.97 -31.78 0.60
C TYR A 130 12.21 -30.47 0.82
N LEU A 131 10.92 -30.53 1.18
CA LEU A 131 10.10 -29.36 1.48
C LEU A 131 10.62 -28.59 2.70
N GLU A 132 11.07 -29.31 3.73
CA GLU A 132 11.76 -28.71 4.88
C GLU A 132 13.02 -27.95 4.42
N THR A 133 13.86 -28.59 3.60
CA THR A 133 15.08 -27.97 3.04
C THR A 133 14.77 -26.71 2.21
N GLN A 134 13.64 -26.68 1.51
CA GLN A 134 13.19 -25.52 0.73
C GLN A 134 12.50 -24.43 1.57
N GLY A 135 12.37 -24.61 2.90
CA GLY A 135 11.69 -23.66 3.78
C GLY A 135 10.19 -23.57 3.53
N VAL A 136 9.56 -24.65 3.06
CA VAL A 136 8.12 -24.70 2.80
C VAL A 136 7.38 -25.08 4.07
N CYS A 137 6.39 -24.27 4.47
CA CYS A 137 5.53 -24.61 5.59
C CYS A 137 4.54 -25.71 5.16
N VAL A 138 4.58 -26.87 5.81
CA VAL A 138 3.68 -28.00 5.52
C VAL A 138 2.76 -28.28 6.70
N ALA A 139 1.45 -28.32 6.45
CA ALA A 139 0.44 -28.65 7.45
C ALA A 139 -0.56 -29.68 6.91
N ALA A 140 -0.87 -30.71 7.71
CA ALA A 140 -2.00 -31.60 7.45
C ALA A 140 -3.32 -30.90 7.86
N PHE A 141 -4.40 -31.15 7.12
CA PHE A 141 -5.72 -30.58 7.39
C PHE A 141 -6.60 -31.59 8.17
N GLY A 142 -7.09 -31.18 9.34
CA GLY A 142 -7.93 -31.96 10.24
C GLY A 142 -7.27 -32.20 11.62
N GLU A 143 -7.81 -33.16 12.37
CA GLU A 143 -7.48 -33.42 13.78
C GLU A 143 -6.08 -34.03 14.05
N SER A 144 -5.31 -34.33 13.01
CA SER A 144 -4.04 -35.05 13.16
C SER A 144 -2.97 -34.53 12.21
N ARG A 145 -1.70 -34.84 12.54
CA ARG A 145 -0.55 -34.58 11.67
C ARG A 145 -0.35 -35.63 10.58
N GLU A 146 -1.22 -36.63 10.46
CA GLU A 146 -1.10 -37.66 9.42
C GLU A 146 -1.09 -37.02 8.03
N PHE A 147 0.00 -37.21 7.29
CA PHE A 147 0.11 -36.70 5.94
C PHE A 147 -0.64 -37.65 4.98
N PRO A 148 -1.56 -37.16 4.14
CA PRO A 148 -2.31 -38.03 3.24
C PRO A 148 -1.46 -38.53 2.07
N ALA A 149 -1.72 -39.76 1.62
CA ALA A 149 -1.10 -40.40 0.47
C ALA A 149 -2.03 -40.35 -0.76
N PHE A 150 -2.51 -39.16 -1.11
CA PHE A 150 -3.38 -38.91 -2.27
C PHE A 150 -4.72 -39.64 -2.22
N PHE A 151 -4.76 -40.93 -2.59
CA PHE A 151 -5.95 -41.76 -2.50
C PHE A 151 -6.21 -42.31 -1.10
N SER A 152 -5.17 -42.42 -0.26
CA SER A 152 -5.29 -42.89 1.12
C SER A 152 -5.20 -41.73 2.12
N ARG A 153 -6.02 -41.80 3.18
CA ARG A 153 -5.97 -40.86 4.32
C ARG A 153 -4.73 -41.09 5.19
N GLN A 154 -4.13 -42.27 5.14
CA GLN A 154 -2.98 -42.68 5.94
C GLN A 154 -1.80 -42.99 5.03
N SER A 155 -0.65 -42.41 5.33
CA SER A 155 0.62 -42.67 4.63
C SER A 155 1.67 -43.31 5.54
N GLY A 156 1.49 -43.23 6.86
CA GLY A 156 2.51 -43.56 7.84
C GLY A 156 3.53 -42.44 8.07
N PHE A 157 3.39 -41.30 7.40
CA PHE A 157 4.21 -40.10 7.57
C PHE A 157 3.43 -38.98 8.24
N GLN A 158 4.13 -38.15 9.02
CA GLN A 158 3.55 -37.00 9.71
C GLN A 158 4.01 -35.70 9.06
N ALA A 159 3.07 -34.78 8.83
CA ALA A 159 3.39 -33.39 8.56
C ALA A 159 4.01 -32.72 9.80
N PRO A 160 4.88 -31.70 9.63
CA PRO A 160 5.43 -30.94 10.76
C PRO A 160 4.33 -30.30 11.62
N TYR A 161 3.28 -29.78 10.99
CA TYR A 161 2.16 -29.09 11.62
C TYR A 161 0.82 -29.69 11.18
N HIS A 162 -0.25 -29.31 11.87
CA HIS A 162 -1.63 -29.53 11.42
C HIS A 162 -2.46 -28.28 11.68
N VAL A 163 -3.55 -28.13 10.93
CA VAL A 163 -4.57 -27.11 11.09
C VAL A 163 -5.92 -27.81 11.11
N ARG A 164 -6.76 -27.48 12.09
CA ARG A 164 -8.00 -28.23 12.38
C ARG A 164 -9.11 -27.94 11.38
N ASP A 165 -9.16 -26.70 10.92
CA ASP A 165 -10.22 -26.16 10.07
C ASP A 165 -9.68 -25.12 9.08
N GLU A 166 -10.58 -24.60 8.25
CA GLU A 166 -10.26 -23.63 7.22
C GLU A 166 -9.86 -22.26 7.79
N GLU A 167 -10.29 -21.92 9.01
CA GLU A 167 -9.94 -20.66 9.66
C GLU A 167 -8.51 -20.68 10.17
N GLU A 168 -8.06 -21.78 10.77
CA GLU A 168 -6.66 -21.98 11.17
C GLU A 168 -5.74 -22.02 9.95
N ALA A 169 -6.13 -22.75 8.90
CA ALA A 169 -5.39 -22.75 7.65
C ALA A 169 -5.27 -21.34 7.06
N ALA A 170 -6.35 -20.56 7.07
CA ALA A 170 -6.33 -19.17 6.61
C ALA A 170 -5.42 -18.26 7.47
N LYS A 171 -5.41 -18.41 8.80
CA LYS A 171 -4.50 -17.67 9.69
C LYS A 171 -3.04 -18.01 9.45
N LEU A 172 -2.74 -19.29 9.21
CA LEU A 172 -1.38 -19.75 8.85
C LEU A 172 -0.92 -19.08 7.56
N ILE A 173 -1.77 -19.07 6.53
CA ILE A 173 -1.46 -18.44 5.24
C ILE A 173 -1.32 -16.91 5.40
N ASP A 174 -2.20 -16.24 6.13
CA ASP A 174 -2.10 -14.78 6.38
C ASP A 174 -0.79 -14.42 7.10
N SER A 175 -0.37 -15.24 8.06
CA SER A 175 0.88 -15.05 8.80
C SER A 175 2.10 -15.19 7.88
N ALA A 176 2.11 -16.21 7.01
CA ALA A 176 3.17 -16.41 6.03
C ALA A 176 3.27 -15.22 5.06
N LEU A 177 2.14 -14.75 4.54
CA LEU A 177 2.07 -13.58 3.66
C LEU A 177 2.50 -12.29 4.39
N GLY A 178 2.07 -12.11 5.64
CA GLY A 178 2.38 -10.94 6.47
C GLY A 178 3.87 -10.81 6.83
N LEU A 179 4.59 -11.93 6.88
CA LEU A 179 6.05 -11.96 7.08
C LEU A 179 6.84 -11.66 5.80
N GLY A 180 6.19 -11.61 4.63
CA GLY A 180 6.87 -11.39 3.35
C GLY A 180 7.80 -12.54 2.96
N LEU A 181 7.50 -13.77 3.38
CA LEU A 181 8.28 -14.95 3.00
C LEU A 181 8.16 -15.19 1.50
N SER A 182 9.25 -15.65 0.88
CA SER A 182 9.26 -16.04 -0.53
C SER A 182 8.80 -17.48 -0.76
N SER A 183 8.56 -18.28 0.28
CA SER A 183 8.08 -19.66 0.17
C SER A 183 6.55 -19.74 0.29
N GLY A 184 5.99 -20.78 -0.33
CA GLY A 184 4.58 -21.14 -0.25
C GLY A 184 4.26 -21.98 0.99
N VAL A 185 2.98 -22.33 1.10
CA VAL A 185 2.44 -23.19 2.15
C VAL A 185 1.79 -24.40 1.50
N LEU A 186 2.03 -25.60 2.02
CA LEU A 186 1.33 -26.81 1.59
C LEU A 186 0.28 -27.19 2.65
N ILE A 187 -1.00 -27.18 2.27
CA ILE A 187 -2.10 -27.70 3.08
C ILE A 187 -2.50 -29.07 2.51
N ALA A 188 -2.16 -30.13 3.24
CA ALA A 188 -2.40 -31.50 2.83
C ALA A 188 -3.75 -32.01 3.36
N VAL A 189 -4.73 -32.10 2.46
CA VAL A 189 -6.13 -32.45 2.74
C VAL A 189 -6.37 -33.95 2.54
N PRO A 190 -6.79 -34.71 3.57
CA PRO A 190 -7.07 -36.13 3.39
C PRO A 190 -8.26 -36.34 2.46
N CYS A 191 -8.22 -37.41 1.66
CA CYS A 191 -9.33 -37.77 0.77
C CYS A 191 -10.63 -38.02 1.57
N PRO A 192 -11.83 -37.81 0.98
CA PRO A 192 -13.11 -37.98 1.68
C PRO A 192 -13.27 -39.34 2.35
N GLN A 193 -13.89 -39.37 3.53
CA GLN A 193 -14.03 -40.60 4.33
C GLN A 193 -14.80 -41.69 3.58
N GLU A 194 -15.79 -41.31 2.78
CA GLU A 194 -16.61 -42.24 1.97
C GLU A 194 -15.79 -42.93 0.88
N ARG A 195 -14.61 -42.40 0.55
CA ARG A 195 -13.68 -42.94 -0.46
C ARG A 195 -12.43 -43.60 0.16
N ALA A 196 -12.32 -43.65 1.48
CA ALA A 196 -11.16 -44.21 2.18
C ALA A 196 -10.93 -45.69 1.86
N ALA A 197 -12.02 -46.49 1.81
CA ALA A 197 -11.93 -47.93 1.51
C ALA A 197 -11.41 -48.21 0.10
N SER A 198 -11.85 -47.45 -0.91
CA SER A 198 -11.27 -47.50 -2.26
C SER A 198 -9.83 -47.03 -2.27
N GLY A 199 -9.48 -46.05 -1.44
CA GLY A 199 -8.13 -45.52 -1.31
C GLY A 199 -7.08 -46.56 -0.92
N GLN A 200 -7.40 -47.41 0.06
CA GLN A 200 -6.51 -48.47 0.51
C GLN A 200 -6.28 -49.52 -0.59
N VAL A 201 -7.35 -49.93 -1.29
CA VAL A 201 -7.24 -50.85 -2.44
C VAL A 201 -6.40 -50.26 -3.56
N ILE A 202 -6.52 -48.95 -3.82
CA ILE A 202 -5.73 -48.25 -4.82
C ILE A 202 -4.25 -48.21 -4.43
N GLU A 203 -3.94 -47.96 -3.15
CA GLU A 203 -2.56 -47.94 -2.66
C GLU A 203 -1.92 -49.33 -2.75
N GLU A 204 -2.63 -50.39 -2.41
CA GLU A 204 -2.16 -51.77 -2.60
C GLU A 204 -1.87 -52.07 -4.09
N ALA A 205 -2.74 -51.62 -4.99
CA ALA A 205 -2.54 -51.73 -6.44
C ALA A 205 -1.29 -50.95 -6.92
N ILE A 206 -1.01 -49.79 -6.32
CA ILE A 206 0.20 -49.00 -6.63
C ILE A 206 1.46 -49.73 -6.17
N GLN A 207 1.47 -50.30 -4.97
CA GLN A 207 2.61 -51.08 -4.48
C GLN A 207 2.86 -52.30 -5.37
N GLN A 208 1.78 -52.97 -5.82
CA GLN A 208 1.88 -54.06 -6.78
C GLN A 208 2.44 -53.58 -8.12
N ALA A 209 1.91 -52.49 -8.68
CA ALA A 209 2.36 -51.93 -9.95
C ALA A 209 3.84 -51.48 -9.89
N LEU A 210 4.29 -50.93 -8.77
CA LEU A 210 5.69 -50.56 -8.55
C LEU A 210 6.61 -51.77 -8.43
N SER A 211 6.15 -52.85 -7.79
CA SER A 211 6.88 -54.12 -7.77
C SER A 211 7.03 -54.70 -9.19
N GLU A 212 5.96 -54.64 -9.98
CA GLU A 212 5.95 -55.11 -11.37
C GLU A 212 6.80 -54.23 -12.30
N ALA A 213 6.79 -52.91 -12.11
CA ALA A 213 7.67 -51.99 -12.85
C ALA A 213 9.14 -52.34 -12.60
N ARG A 214 9.51 -52.61 -11.34
CA ARG A 214 10.86 -53.03 -10.95
C ARG A 214 11.24 -54.39 -11.54
N SER A 215 10.36 -55.39 -11.48
CA SER A 215 10.64 -56.71 -12.05
C SER A 215 10.79 -56.69 -13.58
N LYS A 216 10.12 -55.76 -14.25
CA LYS A 216 10.23 -55.53 -15.71
C LYS A 216 11.33 -54.56 -16.12
N GLY A 217 12.07 -53.98 -15.18
CA GLY A 217 13.14 -53.01 -15.47
C GLY A 217 12.65 -51.70 -16.08
N ILE A 218 11.38 -51.33 -15.85
CA ILE A 218 10.82 -50.06 -16.36
C ILE A 218 11.37 -48.92 -15.50
N THR A 219 12.05 -47.97 -16.15
CA THR A 219 12.77 -46.88 -15.47
C THR A 219 12.55 -45.52 -16.14
N GLY A 220 12.87 -44.44 -15.42
CA GLY A 220 12.77 -43.07 -15.91
C GLY A 220 11.35 -42.66 -16.31
N LYS A 221 11.23 -41.92 -17.43
CA LYS A 221 9.96 -41.33 -17.90
C LYS A 221 8.86 -42.35 -18.21
N GLU A 222 9.19 -43.64 -18.37
CA GLU A 222 8.22 -44.70 -18.69
C GLU A 222 7.52 -45.28 -17.45
N VAL A 223 8.08 -45.03 -16.26
CA VAL A 223 7.49 -45.51 -14.98
C VAL A 223 6.11 -44.91 -14.78
N THR A 224 5.93 -43.60 -14.98
CA THR A 224 4.65 -42.93 -14.70
C THR A 224 3.51 -43.40 -15.62
N PRO A 225 3.67 -43.47 -16.97
CA PRO A 225 2.65 -44.05 -17.84
C PRO A 225 2.32 -45.51 -17.52
N PHE A 226 3.33 -46.34 -17.24
CA PHE A 226 3.14 -47.73 -16.85
C PHE A 226 2.31 -47.85 -15.57
N LEU A 227 2.67 -47.09 -14.53
CA LEU A 227 1.95 -47.10 -13.25
C LEU A 227 0.50 -46.67 -13.42
N LEU A 228 0.22 -45.63 -14.20
CA LEU A 228 -1.14 -45.15 -14.45
C LEU A 228 -1.99 -46.19 -15.20
N GLN A 229 -1.43 -46.84 -16.23
CA GLN A 229 -2.13 -47.88 -16.98
C GLN A 229 -2.44 -49.09 -16.09
N LYS A 230 -1.46 -49.52 -15.30
CA LYS A 230 -1.62 -50.64 -14.37
C LYS A 230 -2.64 -50.34 -13.26
N LEU A 231 -2.66 -49.10 -12.77
CA LEU A 231 -3.65 -48.62 -11.81
C LEU A 231 -5.07 -48.74 -12.34
N ILE A 232 -5.31 -48.34 -13.60
CA ILE A 232 -6.64 -48.43 -14.22
C ILE A 232 -7.07 -49.90 -14.34
N GLU A 233 -6.18 -50.78 -14.79
CA GLU A 233 -6.43 -52.23 -14.89
C GLU A 233 -6.77 -52.86 -13.53
N LEU A 234 -6.01 -52.53 -12.48
CA LEU A 234 -6.15 -53.14 -11.16
C LEU A 234 -7.33 -52.58 -10.36
N THR A 235 -7.83 -51.40 -10.71
CA THR A 235 -8.88 -50.71 -9.93
C THR A 235 -10.24 -50.69 -10.60
N ASP A 236 -10.39 -51.27 -11.80
CA ASP A 236 -11.64 -51.32 -12.58
C ASP A 236 -12.31 -49.93 -12.70
N GLY A 237 -11.50 -48.90 -12.97
CA GLY A 237 -11.94 -47.51 -13.10
C GLY A 237 -12.17 -46.74 -11.78
N LYS A 238 -12.19 -47.40 -10.61
CA LYS A 238 -12.43 -46.75 -9.29
C LYS A 238 -11.41 -45.67 -8.93
N SER A 239 -10.21 -45.72 -9.52
CA SER A 239 -9.16 -44.70 -9.34
C SER A 239 -9.55 -43.34 -9.93
N LEU A 240 -10.31 -43.31 -11.04
CA LEU A 240 -10.76 -42.06 -11.66
C LEU A 240 -11.82 -41.37 -10.81
N ASP A 241 -12.81 -42.12 -10.32
CA ASP A 241 -13.87 -41.62 -9.44
C ASP A 241 -13.29 -41.09 -8.13
N SER A 242 -12.31 -41.79 -7.56
CA SER A 242 -11.60 -41.36 -6.36
C SER A 242 -10.80 -40.08 -6.60
N ASN A 243 -10.19 -39.93 -7.78
CA ASN A 243 -9.46 -38.73 -8.17
C ASN A 243 -10.39 -37.52 -8.37
N LEU A 244 -11.57 -37.72 -8.95
CA LEU A 244 -12.55 -36.65 -9.07
C LEU A 244 -13.04 -36.20 -7.68
N ALA A 245 -13.38 -37.17 -6.81
CA ALA A 245 -13.85 -36.90 -5.46
C ALA A 245 -12.80 -36.18 -4.59
N LEU A 246 -11.53 -36.57 -4.68
CA LEU A 246 -10.46 -35.88 -3.94
C LEU A 246 -10.24 -34.45 -4.47
N ILE A 247 -10.29 -34.23 -5.79
CA ILE A 247 -10.11 -32.88 -6.36
C ILE A 247 -11.27 -31.97 -5.93
N GLN A 248 -12.50 -32.47 -5.96
CA GLN A 248 -13.67 -31.74 -5.48
C GLN A 248 -13.57 -31.41 -3.98
N ASN A 249 -13.07 -32.35 -3.17
CA ASN A 249 -12.83 -32.11 -1.75
C ASN A 249 -11.77 -31.03 -1.51
N ASN A 250 -10.64 -31.10 -2.23
CA ASN A 250 -9.60 -30.09 -2.15
C ASN A 250 -10.13 -28.72 -2.62
N ALA A 251 -10.99 -28.69 -3.66
CA ALA A 251 -11.61 -27.48 -4.16
C ALA A 251 -12.57 -26.87 -3.14
N LYS A 252 -13.38 -27.70 -2.48
CA LYS A 252 -14.24 -27.27 -1.37
C LYS A 252 -13.40 -26.66 -0.24
N VAL A 253 -12.45 -27.41 0.31
CA VAL A 253 -11.59 -26.96 1.43
C VAL A 253 -10.81 -25.71 1.03
N GLY A 254 -10.16 -25.70 -0.14
CA GLY A 254 -9.40 -24.54 -0.61
C GLY A 254 -10.25 -23.30 -0.85
N SER A 255 -11.50 -23.46 -1.30
CA SER A 255 -12.45 -22.34 -1.44
C SER A 255 -12.85 -21.78 -0.09
N CYS A 256 -13.16 -22.64 0.87
CA CYS A 256 -13.48 -22.23 2.24
C CYS A 256 -12.28 -21.53 2.91
N ILE A 257 -11.06 -22.02 2.72
CA ILE A 257 -9.81 -21.37 3.16
C ILE A 257 -9.66 -19.99 2.49
N ALA A 258 -9.86 -19.89 1.16
CA ALA A 258 -9.76 -18.63 0.44
C ALA A 258 -10.79 -17.59 0.93
N VAL A 259 -12.02 -18.03 1.22
CA VAL A 259 -13.07 -17.18 1.82
C VAL A 259 -12.69 -16.74 3.23
N ALA A 260 -12.20 -17.65 4.08
CA ALA A 260 -11.74 -17.34 5.43
C ALA A 260 -10.54 -16.38 5.41
N LEU A 261 -9.57 -16.61 4.53
CA LEU A 261 -8.42 -15.72 4.30
C LEU A 261 -8.89 -14.35 3.82
N SER A 262 -9.82 -14.29 2.87
CA SER A 262 -10.42 -13.04 2.43
C SER A 262 -11.12 -12.31 3.58
N LYS A 263 -11.79 -13.02 4.48
CA LYS A 263 -12.38 -12.42 5.69
C LYS A 263 -11.30 -11.87 6.61
N ILE A 264 -10.22 -12.62 6.90
CA ILE A 264 -9.11 -12.16 7.74
C ILE A 264 -8.45 -10.93 7.12
N GLN A 265 -8.11 -10.98 5.84
CA GLN A 265 -7.52 -9.88 5.11
C GLN A 265 -8.48 -8.70 5.00
N LYS A 266 -9.78 -8.94 4.83
CA LYS A 266 -10.80 -7.90 4.90
C LYS A 266 -10.93 -7.37 6.31
N THR A 267 -10.78 -8.15 7.37
CA THR A 267 -10.85 -7.70 8.78
C THR A 267 -9.60 -6.92 9.17
N ARG A 268 -8.42 -7.30 8.69
CA ARG A 268 -7.15 -6.58 8.85
C ARG A 268 -7.11 -5.33 7.98
N ARG A 269 -7.62 -5.43 6.74
CA ARG A 269 -8.01 -4.27 5.96
C ARG A 269 -9.09 -3.50 6.67
N LYS A 270 -10.05 -4.07 7.41
CA LYS A 270 -11.09 -3.32 8.14
C LYS A 270 -10.58 -2.67 9.42
N GLY A 271 -9.54 -3.23 10.01
CA GLY A 271 -8.70 -2.58 11.00
C GLY A 271 -7.85 -1.46 10.40
N ASN A 272 -7.69 -1.41 9.07
CA ASN A 272 -6.87 -0.46 8.31
C ASN A 272 -7.61 0.29 7.16
N LEU A 273 -8.93 0.17 7.02
CA LEU A 273 -9.81 0.65 5.93
C LEU A 273 -11.26 0.51 6.44
N PRO A 274 -11.99 1.60 6.68
CA PRO A 274 -13.34 1.56 7.23
C PRO A 274 -14.31 0.78 6.35
N HIS A 275 -15.24 -0.02 6.92
CA HIS A 275 -16.27 -0.68 6.12
C HIS A 275 -17.59 0.06 5.96
N GLN A 276 -18.05 0.12 4.70
CA GLN A 276 -19.40 0.48 4.32
C GLN A 276 -20.36 -0.50 5.01
N GLY A 277 -21.18 0.03 5.92
CA GLY A 277 -22.22 -0.71 6.61
C GLY A 277 -22.41 -0.34 8.08
N ASP A 278 -21.40 0.26 8.71
CA ASP A 278 -21.51 0.92 10.01
C ASP A 278 -20.78 2.27 9.91
N THR A 279 -21.33 3.32 10.53
CA THR A 279 -20.83 4.70 10.48
C THR A 279 -19.39 4.79 10.99
N THR A 280 -18.43 4.63 10.09
CA THR A 280 -17.03 4.92 10.37
C THR A 280 -16.87 6.42 10.48
N ALA A 281 -16.16 6.86 11.52
CA ALA A 281 -15.96 8.28 11.77
C ALA A 281 -15.37 8.92 10.50
N PRO A 282 -15.87 10.08 10.07
CA PRO A 282 -15.42 10.67 8.83
C PRO A 282 -13.93 10.98 8.90
N GLN A 283 -13.17 10.53 7.90
CA GLN A 283 -11.72 10.69 7.87
C GLN A 283 -11.30 11.95 7.08
N PRO A 284 -10.18 12.61 7.45
CA PRO A 284 -9.64 13.73 6.67
C PRO A 284 -9.25 13.28 5.26
N VAL A 285 -9.32 14.19 4.29
CA VAL A 285 -8.84 13.92 2.92
C VAL A 285 -7.72 14.90 2.58
N VAL A 286 -6.63 14.40 2.02
CA VAL A 286 -5.51 15.22 1.55
C VAL A 286 -5.35 15.01 0.05
N ILE A 287 -5.33 16.10 -0.72
CA ILE A 287 -5.19 16.10 -2.17
C ILE A 287 -3.88 16.80 -2.50
N GLY A 288 -2.90 16.06 -3.01
CA GLY A 288 -1.60 16.67 -3.30
C GLY A 288 -0.52 15.73 -3.78
N GLY A 289 0.67 16.29 -4.00
CA GLY A 289 1.79 15.58 -4.61
C GLY A 289 2.54 14.66 -3.65
N ILE A 290 3.11 13.59 -4.22
CA ILE A 290 4.20 12.81 -3.66
C ILE A 290 5.43 13.06 -4.54
N ASN A 291 6.59 13.25 -3.93
CA ASN A 291 7.86 13.44 -4.61
C ASN A 291 8.93 12.49 -4.07
N VAL A 292 9.89 12.14 -4.91
CA VAL A 292 11.19 11.60 -4.51
C VAL A 292 12.21 12.72 -4.64
N ASP A 293 12.78 13.14 -3.52
CA ASP A 293 13.70 14.26 -3.48
C ASP A 293 15.14 13.76 -3.38
N PHE A 294 16.03 14.33 -4.20
CA PHE A 294 17.47 14.10 -4.18
C PHE A 294 18.16 15.39 -3.75
N ILE A 295 18.71 15.40 -2.54
CA ILE A 295 19.45 16.53 -2.00
C ILE A 295 20.94 16.24 -2.16
N ALA A 296 21.57 16.90 -3.11
CA ALA A 296 23.01 16.82 -3.40
C ALA A 296 23.74 17.98 -2.71
N LYS A 297 24.51 17.68 -1.67
CA LYS A 297 25.36 18.67 -0.97
C LYS A 297 26.80 18.60 -1.47
N ALA A 298 27.27 19.70 -2.06
CA ALA A 298 28.67 19.87 -2.44
C ALA A 298 29.56 19.97 -1.20
N GLN A 299 30.78 19.43 -1.29
CA GLN A 299 31.80 19.58 -0.25
C GLN A 299 32.49 20.95 -0.29
N ASN A 300 32.51 21.59 -1.47
CA ASN A 300 33.12 22.89 -1.68
C ASN A 300 32.08 24.01 -1.61
N PRO A 301 32.48 25.23 -1.22
CA PRO A 301 31.59 26.40 -1.18
C PRO A 301 31.15 26.81 -2.58
N ASP A 302 32.05 26.76 -3.55
CA ASP A 302 31.76 27.06 -4.95
C ASP A 302 31.49 25.79 -5.74
N ILE A 303 30.40 25.78 -6.49
CA ILE A 303 30.09 24.70 -7.45
C ILE A 303 30.81 24.99 -8.76
N LEU A 304 31.65 24.04 -9.18
CA LEU A 304 32.38 24.12 -10.45
C LEU A 304 31.39 23.95 -11.61
N GLY A 305 31.29 24.99 -12.44
CA GLY A 305 30.50 24.97 -13.68
C GLY A 305 31.20 24.25 -14.85
N GLY A 306 30.54 24.25 -16.01
CA GLY A 306 31.12 23.73 -17.27
C GLY A 306 31.10 22.20 -17.41
N GLY A 307 30.19 21.51 -16.73
CA GLY A 307 30.05 20.04 -16.81
C GLY A 307 31.04 19.26 -15.94
N GLN A 308 31.78 19.94 -15.07
CA GLN A 308 32.74 19.31 -14.16
C GLN A 308 32.03 18.53 -13.03
N THR A 309 32.67 17.46 -12.58
CA THR A 309 32.19 16.67 -11.42
C THR A 309 32.58 17.35 -10.12
N ASN A 310 31.59 17.62 -9.26
CA ASN A 310 31.79 18.20 -7.94
C ASN A 310 31.74 17.09 -6.87
N ALA A 311 32.72 17.06 -5.97
CA ALA A 311 32.70 16.14 -4.84
C ALA A 311 31.56 16.52 -3.88
N GLY A 312 30.75 15.53 -3.47
CA GLY A 312 29.53 15.79 -2.71
C GLY A 312 28.93 14.54 -2.09
N ARG A 313 27.80 14.72 -1.40
CA ARG A 313 26.93 13.64 -0.92
C ARG A 313 25.53 13.84 -1.45
N VAL A 314 24.91 12.76 -1.92
CA VAL A 314 23.51 12.79 -2.36
C VAL A 314 22.69 11.99 -1.37
N ARG A 315 21.61 12.58 -0.88
CA ARG A 315 20.62 11.92 -0.04
C ARG A 315 19.29 11.88 -0.77
N ARG A 316 18.63 10.72 -0.71
CA ARG A 316 17.25 10.57 -1.18
C ARG A 316 16.31 10.69 0.02
N THR A 317 15.25 11.48 -0.12
CA THR A 317 14.16 11.66 0.83
C THR A 317 12.82 11.60 0.09
N PHE A 318 11.70 11.50 0.81
CA PHE A 318 10.37 11.47 0.20
C PHE A 318 9.61 12.74 0.55
N GLY A 319 9.30 13.51 -0.50
CA GLY A 319 8.79 14.88 -0.46
C GLY A 319 7.38 15.02 -1.04
N GLY A 320 6.95 16.26 -1.24
CA GLY A 320 5.61 16.63 -1.67
C GLY A 320 4.70 17.06 -0.51
N VAL A 321 4.13 18.25 -0.60
CA VAL A 321 3.34 18.90 0.46
C VAL A 321 2.12 18.05 0.83
N GLY A 322 1.37 17.54 -0.17
CA GLY A 322 0.24 16.64 0.09
C GLY A 322 0.64 15.40 0.88
N ARG A 323 1.72 14.72 0.49
CA ARG A 323 2.23 13.58 1.26
C ARG A 323 2.73 14.02 2.65
N ASN A 324 3.43 15.13 2.79
CA ASN A 324 3.93 15.63 4.08
C ASN A 324 2.79 15.83 5.09
N LEU A 325 1.70 16.49 4.66
CA LEU A 325 0.51 16.67 5.49
C LEU A 325 -0.12 15.34 5.87
N ALA A 326 -0.30 14.43 4.91
CA ALA A 326 -0.88 13.12 5.16
C ALA A 326 0.00 12.26 6.10
N ASP A 327 1.32 12.27 5.91
CA ASP A 327 2.30 11.57 6.74
C ASP A 327 2.27 12.09 8.19
N CYS A 328 2.30 13.41 8.36
CA CYS A 328 2.21 14.03 9.68
C CYS A 328 0.89 13.67 10.38
N LEU A 329 -0.25 13.78 9.69
CA LEU A 329 -1.55 13.39 10.23
C LEU A 329 -1.61 11.90 10.59
N SER A 330 -1.09 11.02 9.74
CA SER A 330 -0.99 9.57 10.01
C SER A 330 -0.19 9.26 11.27
N ARG A 331 0.96 9.91 11.44
CA ARG A 331 1.80 9.77 12.64
C ARG A 331 1.11 10.27 13.92
N LEU A 332 0.28 11.29 13.79
CA LEU A 332 -0.52 11.86 14.90
C LEU A 332 -1.84 11.11 15.13
N GLY A 333 -1.97 9.89 14.62
CA GLY A 333 -3.09 8.99 14.91
C GLY A 333 -4.36 9.26 14.10
N GLN A 334 -4.28 10.09 13.06
CA GLN A 334 -5.36 10.26 12.09
C GLN A 334 -5.19 9.24 10.94
N THR A 335 -6.23 9.05 10.14
CA THR A 335 -6.18 8.17 8.95
C THR A 335 -6.56 8.95 7.70
N PRO A 336 -5.73 9.93 7.27
CA PRO A 336 -6.06 10.74 6.10
C PRO A 336 -6.07 9.88 4.83
N LEU A 337 -7.10 10.05 4.00
CA LEU A 337 -7.11 9.49 2.65
C LEU A 337 -6.28 10.40 1.73
N LEU A 338 -5.17 9.89 1.19
CA LEU A 338 -4.31 10.63 0.28
C LEU A 338 -4.71 10.42 -1.19
N LEU A 339 -5.27 11.46 -1.82
CA LEU A 339 -5.51 11.51 -3.26
C LEU A 339 -4.27 12.09 -3.96
N SER A 340 -3.53 11.24 -4.66
CA SER A 340 -2.25 11.58 -5.29
C SER A 340 -1.99 10.74 -6.54
N ALA A 341 -0.86 10.96 -7.21
CA ALA A 341 -0.41 10.18 -8.36
C ALA A 341 1.10 9.92 -8.32
N VAL A 342 1.48 8.67 -8.63
CA VAL A 342 2.86 8.20 -8.75
C VAL A 342 3.03 7.35 -10.01
N GLY A 343 4.25 7.30 -10.53
CA GLY A 343 4.58 6.48 -11.69
C GLY A 343 4.68 5.02 -11.29
N LYS A 344 4.36 4.10 -12.19
CA LYS A 344 4.74 2.68 -12.05
C LYS A 344 6.18 2.47 -12.52
N ASP A 345 7.10 3.14 -11.84
CA ASP A 345 8.53 3.11 -12.12
C ASP A 345 9.32 2.50 -10.96
N GLU A 346 10.65 2.57 -11.03
CA GLU A 346 11.54 2.06 -9.98
C GLU A 346 11.38 2.78 -8.63
N HIS A 347 10.81 3.99 -8.62
CA HIS A 347 10.58 4.76 -7.40
C HIS A 347 9.32 4.31 -6.66
N LEU A 348 8.32 3.75 -7.35
CA LEU A 348 7.06 3.29 -6.75
C LEU A 348 7.27 2.44 -5.49
N GLN A 349 8.10 1.40 -5.59
CA GLN A 349 8.31 0.47 -4.47
C GLN A 349 8.97 1.18 -3.27
N SER A 350 9.86 2.14 -3.53
CA SER A 350 10.50 2.92 -2.47
C SER A 350 9.49 3.85 -1.78
N VAL A 351 8.59 4.49 -2.54
CA VAL A 351 7.50 5.32 -2.01
C VAL A 351 6.54 4.48 -1.16
N LEU A 352 6.08 3.34 -1.67
CA LEU A 352 5.16 2.45 -0.95
C LEU A 352 5.78 1.90 0.34
N HIS A 353 7.07 1.57 0.32
CA HIS A 353 7.79 1.13 1.51
C HIS A 353 7.94 2.25 2.54
N TYR A 354 8.30 3.46 2.11
CA TYR A 354 8.45 4.60 3.01
C TYR A 354 7.11 5.01 3.64
N CYS A 355 6.04 5.04 2.85
CA CYS A 355 4.69 5.43 3.27
C CYS A 355 3.82 4.26 3.77
N HIS A 356 4.42 3.15 4.23
CA HIS A 356 3.67 1.94 4.62
C HIS A 356 2.70 2.15 5.80
N HIS A 357 2.91 3.20 6.60
CA HIS A 357 2.04 3.61 7.72
C HIS A 357 0.90 4.54 7.30
N MET A 358 0.82 4.93 6.01
CA MET A 358 -0.22 5.82 5.47
C MET A 358 -1.25 5.03 4.66
N ASP A 359 -2.47 5.57 4.52
CA ASP A 359 -3.45 5.05 3.57
C ASP A 359 -3.11 5.50 2.14
N MET A 360 -2.44 4.61 1.41
CA MET A 360 -2.04 4.81 0.01
C MET A 360 -3.07 4.25 -0.98
N SER A 361 -4.24 3.78 -0.51
CA SER A 361 -5.21 3.04 -1.34
C SER A 361 -5.79 3.86 -2.50
N ALA A 362 -5.87 5.18 -2.34
CA ALA A 362 -6.38 6.06 -3.36
C ALA A 362 -5.28 6.62 -4.29
N VAL A 363 -4.00 6.44 -3.99
CA VAL A 363 -2.90 6.98 -4.82
C VAL A 363 -2.85 6.27 -6.18
N LEU A 364 -3.00 7.04 -7.26
CA LEU A 364 -2.92 6.52 -8.63
C LEU A 364 -1.51 5.99 -8.93
N GLN A 365 -1.44 4.81 -9.53
CA GLN A 365 -0.20 4.21 -10.02
C GLN A 365 -0.26 4.10 -11.54
N LEU A 366 0.48 4.95 -12.25
CA LEU A 366 0.32 5.16 -13.69
C LEU A 366 1.46 4.53 -14.50
N GLU A 367 1.12 3.63 -15.43
CA GLU A 367 2.06 3.07 -16.41
C GLU A 367 2.61 4.16 -17.35
N GLY A 368 3.89 4.10 -17.68
CA GLY A 368 4.51 5.02 -18.65
C GLY A 368 4.66 6.48 -18.18
N LYS A 369 4.46 6.75 -16.89
CA LYS A 369 4.71 8.05 -16.24
C LYS A 369 5.80 7.90 -15.18
N SER A 370 6.63 8.92 -15.03
CA SER A 370 7.64 8.99 -13.96
C SER A 370 7.01 9.52 -12.67
N THR A 371 7.38 8.94 -11.55
CA THR A 371 7.13 9.48 -10.21
C THR A 371 7.81 10.83 -10.09
N ALA A 372 7.11 11.81 -9.49
CA ALA A 372 7.64 13.16 -9.38
C ALA A 372 8.97 13.13 -8.63
N THR A 373 9.97 13.81 -9.19
CA THR A 373 11.33 13.84 -8.67
C THR A 373 11.79 15.29 -8.54
N TYR A 374 12.37 15.63 -7.40
CA TYR A 374 13.03 16.92 -7.20
C TYR A 374 14.51 16.70 -6.92
N CYS A 375 15.37 17.51 -7.51
CA CYS A 375 16.80 17.50 -7.25
C CYS A 375 17.22 18.90 -6.80
N ALA A 376 17.79 18.98 -5.61
CA ALA A 376 18.35 20.21 -5.07
C ALA A 376 19.86 20.03 -4.92
N VAL A 377 20.63 20.94 -5.51
CA VAL A 377 22.07 21.03 -5.33
C VAL A 377 22.38 22.19 -4.40
N VAL A 378 22.94 21.90 -3.23
CA VAL A 378 23.30 22.88 -2.20
C VAL A 378 24.81 22.97 -2.03
N THR A 379 25.33 24.18 -1.78
CA THR A 379 26.74 24.43 -1.52
C THR A 379 27.17 23.88 -0.15
N SER A 380 28.48 23.84 0.12
CA SER A 380 28.95 23.46 1.47
C SER A 380 28.47 24.42 2.55
N ALA A 381 28.19 25.69 2.20
CA ALA A 381 27.60 26.71 3.06
C ALA A 381 26.09 26.52 3.29
N GLY A 382 25.44 25.59 2.58
CA GLY A 382 24.01 25.30 2.68
C GLY A 382 23.12 26.16 1.78
N GLU A 383 23.72 26.94 0.86
CA GLU A 383 22.96 27.76 -0.09
C GLU A 383 22.48 26.90 -1.25
N LEU A 384 21.22 27.08 -1.67
CA LEU A 384 20.67 26.40 -2.84
C LEU A 384 21.30 26.98 -4.12
N SER A 385 22.03 26.16 -4.86
CA SER A 385 22.62 26.55 -6.13
C SER A 385 21.69 26.26 -7.30
N ILE A 386 21.13 25.05 -7.36
CA ILE A 386 20.21 24.62 -8.44
C ILE A 386 19.09 23.78 -7.85
N GLY A 387 17.85 24.08 -8.23
CA GLY A 387 16.69 23.22 -8.01
C GLY A 387 16.10 22.78 -9.35
N LEU A 388 15.90 21.49 -9.55
CA LEU A 388 15.29 20.92 -10.76
C LEU A 388 14.17 19.96 -10.35
N GLY A 389 12.98 20.15 -10.91
CA GLY A 389 11.82 19.28 -10.64
C GLY A 389 11.25 18.69 -11.91
N ASP A 390 11.10 17.37 -11.94
CA ASP A 390 10.19 16.66 -12.84
C ASP A 390 8.93 16.32 -12.04
N MET A 391 7.88 17.12 -12.18
CA MET A 391 6.67 17.02 -11.35
C MET A 391 5.39 16.93 -12.19
N ASP A 392 5.52 16.61 -13.49
CA ASP A 392 4.41 16.61 -14.44
C ASP A 392 3.31 15.62 -14.08
N ILE A 393 3.64 14.56 -13.35
CA ILE A 393 2.66 13.57 -12.89
C ILE A 393 1.61 14.16 -11.96
N HIS A 394 1.88 15.26 -11.25
CA HIS A 394 0.86 15.93 -10.43
C HIS A 394 -0.30 16.47 -11.28
N GLN A 395 -0.10 16.67 -12.61
CA GLN A 395 -1.19 16.99 -13.54
C GLN A 395 -2.24 15.87 -13.66
N GLN A 396 -1.92 14.66 -13.20
CA GLN A 396 -2.83 13.51 -13.21
C GLN A 396 -3.78 13.49 -12.00
N ILE A 397 -3.59 14.38 -11.02
CA ILE A 397 -4.54 14.62 -9.93
C ILE A 397 -5.70 15.49 -10.47
N THR A 398 -6.40 14.94 -11.46
CA THR A 398 -7.44 15.63 -12.23
C THR A 398 -8.76 15.72 -11.47
N GLU A 399 -9.61 16.68 -11.85
CA GLU A 399 -11.00 16.76 -11.41
C GLU A 399 -11.74 15.43 -11.63
N GLN A 400 -11.58 14.82 -12.81
CA GLN A 400 -12.21 13.54 -13.12
C GLN A 400 -11.82 12.45 -12.12
N TYR A 401 -10.55 12.39 -11.71
CA TYR A 401 -10.09 11.42 -10.72
C TYR A 401 -10.59 11.78 -9.31
N VAL A 402 -10.43 13.02 -8.87
CA VAL A 402 -10.84 13.46 -7.52
C VAL A 402 -12.36 13.35 -7.32
N SER A 403 -13.16 13.60 -8.36
CA SER A 403 -14.62 13.51 -8.31
C SER A 403 -15.16 12.10 -8.04
N GLN A 404 -14.35 11.06 -8.25
CA GLN A 404 -14.71 9.68 -7.88
C GLN A 404 -14.86 9.52 -6.37
N PHE A 405 -14.27 10.42 -5.58
CA PHE A 405 -14.31 10.44 -4.12
C PHE A 405 -15.28 11.51 -3.58
N LYS A 406 -16.23 12.00 -4.39
CA LYS A 406 -17.17 13.07 -4.00
C LYS A 406 -17.86 12.80 -2.67
N GLU A 407 -18.39 11.59 -2.46
CA GLU A 407 -19.08 11.23 -1.21
C GLU A 407 -18.14 11.29 0.00
N THR A 408 -16.91 10.76 -0.14
CA THR A 408 -15.89 10.82 0.91
C THR A 408 -15.48 12.26 1.21
N LEU A 409 -15.29 13.10 0.17
CA LEU A 409 -14.99 14.52 0.32
C LEU A 409 -16.11 15.26 1.05
N CYS A 410 -17.38 14.99 0.71
CA CYS A 410 -18.54 15.60 1.36
C CYS A 410 -18.69 15.22 2.83
N GLN A 411 -18.18 14.06 3.23
CA GLN A 411 -18.23 13.58 4.61
C GLN A 411 -17.00 14.00 5.42
N ALA A 412 -15.88 14.31 4.77
CA ALA A 412 -14.61 14.60 5.42
C ALA A 412 -14.74 15.73 6.45
N PRO A 413 -14.17 15.58 7.66
CA PRO A 413 -14.17 16.66 8.65
C PRO A 413 -13.27 17.82 8.24
N LEU A 414 -12.33 17.55 7.32
CA LEU A 414 -11.39 18.51 6.76
C LEU A 414 -10.86 17.97 5.42
N VAL A 415 -10.74 18.85 4.42
CA VAL A 415 -10.05 18.58 3.16
C VAL A 415 -8.83 19.49 3.04
N CYS A 416 -7.65 18.91 2.80
CA CYS A 416 -6.41 19.65 2.56
C CYS A 416 -6.02 19.59 1.10
N ILE A 417 -5.59 20.71 0.52
CA ILE A 417 -5.20 20.81 -0.88
C ILE A 417 -3.80 21.43 -0.98
N ASP A 418 -2.91 20.73 -1.67
CA ASP A 418 -1.55 21.18 -2.03
C ASP A 418 -1.58 22.12 -3.26
N GLY A 419 -0.70 23.13 -3.28
CA GLY A 419 -0.45 23.97 -4.44
C GLY A 419 0.03 23.26 -5.72
N ASN A 420 0.56 22.03 -5.66
CA ASN A 420 0.92 21.26 -6.85
C ASN A 420 -0.28 20.77 -7.66
N VAL A 421 -1.47 20.69 -7.04
CA VAL A 421 -2.70 20.22 -7.69
C VAL A 421 -3.08 21.11 -8.89
N PRO A 422 -3.64 20.56 -9.98
CA PRO A 422 -4.13 21.34 -11.11
C PRO A 422 -5.18 22.36 -10.71
N LEU A 423 -5.17 23.53 -11.37
CA LEU A 423 -6.11 24.61 -11.07
C LEU A 423 -7.58 24.17 -11.19
N SER A 424 -7.91 23.40 -12.24
CA SER A 424 -9.28 22.87 -12.42
C SER A 424 -9.72 22.00 -11.25
N THR A 425 -8.84 21.13 -10.76
CA THR A 425 -9.11 20.30 -9.59
C THR A 425 -9.28 21.13 -8.31
N ILE A 426 -8.44 22.15 -8.09
CA ILE A 426 -8.59 23.09 -6.97
C ILE A 426 -9.96 23.79 -7.05
N GLN A 427 -10.34 24.27 -8.23
CA GLN A 427 -11.62 24.95 -8.45
C GLN A 427 -12.82 24.02 -8.19
N TYR A 428 -12.74 22.77 -8.62
CA TYR A 428 -13.74 21.74 -8.33
C TYR A 428 -13.92 21.51 -6.83
N VAL A 429 -12.83 21.34 -6.08
CA VAL A 429 -12.93 21.12 -4.62
C VAL A 429 -13.46 22.36 -3.91
N CYS A 430 -13.08 23.56 -4.35
CA CYS A 430 -13.64 24.82 -3.83
C CYS A 430 -15.14 24.95 -4.12
N GLN A 431 -15.59 24.52 -5.30
CA GLN A 431 -17.02 24.49 -5.63
C GLN A 431 -17.77 23.52 -4.70
N LEU A 432 -17.23 22.31 -4.53
CA LEU A 432 -17.82 21.31 -3.63
C LEU A 432 -17.87 21.82 -2.18
N ALA A 433 -16.83 22.53 -1.74
CA ALA A 433 -16.77 23.13 -0.43
C ALA A 433 -17.86 24.19 -0.21
N LYS A 434 -18.14 25.01 -1.22
CA LYS A 434 -19.24 25.98 -1.17
C LYS A 434 -20.61 25.31 -1.15
N GLU A 435 -20.80 24.26 -1.96
CA GLU A 435 -22.07 23.53 -2.05
C GLU A 435 -22.41 22.74 -0.79
N HIS A 436 -21.39 22.17 -0.13
CA HIS A 436 -21.56 21.25 1.00
C HIS A 436 -21.00 21.78 2.33
N GLN A 437 -20.55 23.04 2.38
CA GLN A 437 -19.98 23.70 3.56
C GLN A 437 -18.78 22.94 4.16
N LEU A 438 -17.88 22.49 3.29
CA LEU A 438 -16.69 21.73 3.71
C LEU A 438 -15.62 22.65 4.27
N ALA A 439 -14.94 22.21 5.32
CA ALA A 439 -13.73 22.86 5.80
C ALA A 439 -12.56 22.52 4.87
N VAL A 440 -12.02 23.52 4.18
CA VAL A 440 -10.91 23.34 3.23
C VAL A 440 -9.69 24.14 3.66
N CYS A 441 -8.57 23.44 3.82
CA CYS A 441 -7.25 24.02 4.03
C CYS A 441 -6.46 23.98 2.73
N TYR A 442 -5.87 25.11 2.34
CA TYR A 442 -4.95 25.17 1.22
C TYR A 442 -3.52 25.46 1.70
N GLU A 443 -2.61 24.53 1.43
CA GLU A 443 -1.19 24.61 1.76
C GLU A 443 -0.40 24.97 0.49
N PRO A 444 0.17 26.18 0.41
CA PRO A 444 1.00 26.58 -0.71
C PRO A 444 2.29 25.74 -0.82
N THR A 445 2.81 25.59 -2.03
CA THR A 445 4.08 24.87 -2.27
C THR A 445 5.25 25.82 -2.52
N ASP A 446 4.98 26.90 -3.27
CA ASP A 446 5.96 27.91 -3.68
C ASP A 446 5.22 29.20 -4.09
N GLU A 447 5.95 30.30 -4.27
CA GLU A 447 5.40 31.62 -4.63
C GLU A 447 4.50 31.58 -5.88
N ASN A 448 4.86 30.78 -6.89
CA ASN A 448 4.09 30.73 -8.15
C ASN A 448 2.80 29.92 -7.97
N LYS A 449 2.86 28.84 -7.20
CA LYS A 449 1.72 27.95 -6.97
C LYS A 449 0.75 28.51 -5.94
N ALA A 450 1.22 29.27 -4.95
CA ALA A 450 0.42 29.89 -3.89
C ALA A 450 -0.79 30.67 -4.41
N SER A 451 -0.63 31.32 -5.56
CA SER A 451 -1.66 32.15 -6.18
C SER A 451 -2.75 31.38 -6.92
N LYS A 452 -2.60 30.07 -7.17
CA LYS A 452 -3.53 29.30 -8.02
C LYS A 452 -5.01 29.47 -7.63
N PRO A 453 -5.45 29.26 -6.37
CA PRO A 453 -6.86 29.44 -6.01
C PRO A 453 -7.36 30.87 -6.19
N PHE A 454 -6.45 31.85 -6.16
CA PHE A 454 -6.72 33.29 -6.18
C PHE A 454 -6.78 33.88 -7.60
N LEU A 455 -6.55 33.07 -8.63
CA LEU A 455 -6.76 33.45 -10.03
C LEU A 455 -8.25 33.55 -10.42
N SER A 456 -9.14 33.00 -9.59
CA SER A 456 -10.60 33.08 -9.73
C SER A 456 -11.24 33.33 -8.37
N ASP A 457 -12.55 33.53 -8.31
CA ASP A 457 -13.28 33.70 -7.05
C ASP A 457 -13.38 32.42 -6.19
N SER A 458 -12.74 31.33 -6.62
CA SER A 458 -12.79 30.01 -5.96
C SER A 458 -12.17 30.03 -4.57
N TRP A 459 -11.13 30.84 -4.33
CA TRP A 459 -10.49 30.96 -3.01
C TRP A 459 -11.46 31.39 -1.90
N LYS A 460 -12.57 32.06 -2.23
CA LYS A 460 -13.58 32.49 -1.26
C LYS A 460 -14.30 31.31 -0.58
N ALA A 461 -14.15 30.09 -1.10
CA ALA A 461 -14.66 28.87 -0.50
C ALA A 461 -13.64 28.16 0.40
N LEU A 462 -12.38 28.62 0.44
CA LEU A 462 -11.38 28.09 1.36
C LEU A 462 -11.69 28.55 2.79
N THR A 463 -11.34 27.70 3.77
CA THR A 463 -11.52 28.00 5.18
C THR A 463 -10.21 28.48 5.79
N TYR A 464 -9.11 27.81 5.44
CA TYR A 464 -7.77 28.08 5.96
C TYR A 464 -6.75 28.14 4.84
N ILE A 465 -5.74 28.98 5.03
CA ILE A 465 -4.51 28.95 4.23
C ILE A 465 -3.29 29.08 5.16
N SER A 466 -2.16 28.51 4.76
CA SER A 466 -0.94 28.45 5.57
C SER A 466 0.32 29.01 4.89
N PRO A 467 0.26 30.17 4.20
CA PRO A 467 1.39 30.69 3.44
C PRO A 467 2.55 31.12 4.33
N ASN A 468 3.77 31.06 3.81
CA ASN A 468 4.85 31.89 4.33
C ASN A 468 4.67 33.37 3.89
N LEU A 469 5.50 34.28 4.41
CA LEU A 469 5.37 35.71 4.10
C LEU A 469 5.56 36.04 2.61
N GLN A 470 6.40 35.30 1.89
CA GLN A 470 6.63 35.50 0.45
C GLN A 470 5.41 35.06 -0.36
N GLU A 471 4.84 33.90 -0.05
CA GLU A 471 3.63 33.37 -0.66
C GLU A 471 2.42 34.26 -0.37
N LEU A 472 2.28 34.77 0.87
CA LEU A 472 1.21 35.70 1.24
C LEU A 472 1.29 37.00 0.44
N ARG A 473 2.51 37.49 0.17
CA ARG A 473 2.75 38.63 -0.72
C ARG A 473 2.36 38.30 -2.16
N ALA A 474 2.69 37.11 -2.66
CA ALA A 474 2.32 36.67 -4.00
C ALA A 474 0.79 36.58 -4.18
N ILE A 475 0.08 36.01 -3.20
CA ILE A 475 -1.38 35.94 -3.15
C ILE A 475 -2.01 37.34 -3.26
N ASN A 476 -1.54 38.28 -2.42
CA ASN A 476 -2.07 39.65 -2.43
C ASN A 476 -1.78 40.39 -3.74
N ARG A 477 -0.60 40.18 -4.33
CA ARG A 477 -0.27 40.73 -5.65
C ARG A 477 -1.22 40.20 -6.72
N THR A 478 -1.55 38.90 -6.69
CA THR A 478 -2.52 38.29 -7.62
C THR A 478 -3.91 38.88 -7.49
N LEU A 479 -4.33 39.21 -6.26
CA LEU A 479 -5.62 39.87 -5.99
C LEU A 479 -5.63 41.39 -6.30
N GLY A 480 -4.48 41.97 -6.67
CA GLY A 480 -4.36 43.41 -6.91
C GLY A 480 -4.32 44.26 -5.62
N ASN A 481 -4.10 43.64 -4.46
CA ASN A 481 -3.94 44.35 -3.19
C ASN A 481 -2.56 45.03 -3.13
N PRO A 482 -2.41 46.13 -2.37
CA PRO A 482 -1.12 46.75 -2.12
C PRO A 482 -0.15 45.75 -1.45
N VAL A 483 1.08 45.67 -1.98
CA VAL A 483 2.14 44.82 -1.44
C VAL A 483 3.44 45.61 -1.29
N PRO A 484 4.26 45.34 -0.24
CA PRO A 484 5.53 46.00 -0.09
C PRO A 484 6.52 45.56 -1.17
N ALA A 485 7.41 46.47 -1.59
CA ALA A 485 8.46 46.18 -2.56
C ALA A 485 9.45 45.13 -2.00
N GLU A 486 9.88 45.32 -0.75
CA GLU A 486 10.77 44.41 -0.02
C GLU A 486 10.10 43.90 1.25
N LEU A 487 10.41 42.67 1.63
CA LEU A 487 9.89 42.10 2.87
C LEU A 487 10.81 42.47 4.03
N PRO A 488 10.25 42.90 5.17
CA PRO A 488 11.05 43.26 6.33
C PRO A 488 11.69 42.03 6.99
N SER A 489 12.71 42.27 7.80
CA SER A 489 13.40 41.24 8.59
C SER A 489 13.21 41.39 10.10
N ARG A 490 12.85 42.57 10.60
CA ARG A 490 12.58 42.80 12.03
C ARG A 490 11.19 42.26 12.39
N LEU A 491 11.09 41.52 13.49
CA LEU A 491 9.85 40.86 13.94
C LEU A 491 8.62 41.78 13.94
N GLU A 492 8.74 42.99 14.50
CA GLU A 492 7.63 43.95 14.58
C GLU A 492 7.10 44.33 13.19
N ASP A 493 8.00 44.66 12.27
CA ASP A 493 7.67 45.03 10.89
C ASP A 493 7.14 43.82 10.09
N VAL A 494 7.68 42.63 10.37
CA VAL A 494 7.22 41.34 9.80
C VAL A 494 5.79 41.04 10.22
N VAL A 495 5.47 41.16 11.51
CA VAL A 495 4.11 40.95 12.01
C VAL A 495 3.18 42.01 11.42
N GLN A 496 3.55 43.29 11.43
CA GLN A 496 2.73 44.35 10.85
C GLN A 496 2.43 44.11 9.35
N THR A 497 3.45 43.69 8.60
CA THR A 497 3.31 43.36 7.17
C THR A 497 2.40 42.15 6.97
N ALA A 498 2.61 41.07 7.74
CA ALA A 498 1.78 39.86 7.65
C ALA A 498 0.31 40.15 8.01
N VAL A 499 0.06 40.95 9.05
CA VAL A 499 -1.27 41.44 9.44
C VAL A 499 -1.92 42.22 8.28
N ALA A 500 -1.22 43.19 7.71
CA ALA A 500 -1.74 44.01 6.61
C ALA A 500 -2.08 43.17 5.36
N LEU A 501 -1.27 42.15 5.05
CA LEU A 501 -1.51 41.26 3.92
C LEU A 501 -2.59 40.20 4.19
N ALA A 502 -2.76 39.75 5.43
CA ALA A 502 -3.79 38.78 5.79
C ALA A 502 -5.19 39.41 5.88
N CYS A 503 -5.28 40.68 6.31
CA CYS A 503 -6.55 41.36 6.59
C CYS A 503 -7.57 41.30 5.43
N PRO A 504 -7.22 41.57 4.16
CA PRO A 504 -8.18 41.50 3.05
C PRO A 504 -8.74 40.09 2.81
N LEU A 505 -7.99 39.05 3.16
CA LEU A 505 -8.37 37.65 2.94
C LEU A 505 -9.40 37.17 3.98
N LEU A 506 -9.35 37.72 5.20
CA LEU A 506 -10.24 37.36 6.32
C LEU A 506 -11.69 37.82 6.14
N ALA A 507 -11.99 38.57 5.08
CA ALA A 507 -13.36 38.80 4.64
C ALA A 507 -14.06 37.49 4.22
N HIS A 508 -13.29 36.50 3.75
CA HIS A 508 -13.80 35.21 3.28
C HIS A 508 -13.19 34.01 4.02
N LEU A 509 -11.93 34.09 4.45
CA LEU A 509 -11.26 33.03 5.17
C LEU A 509 -11.56 33.09 6.68
N GLN A 510 -11.57 31.93 7.34
CA GLN A 510 -11.70 31.84 8.79
C GLN A 510 -10.39 32.21 9.48
N CYS A 511 -9.27 31.69 8.97
CA CYS A 511 -7.94 31.93 9.52
C CYS A 511 -6.87 31.88 8.41
N VAL A 512 -5.86 32.75 8.54
CA VAL A 512 -4.62 32.73 7.77
C VAL A 512 -3.50 32.40 8.75
N VAL A 513 -2.81 31.28 8.52
CA VAL A 513 -1.66 30.83 9.33
C VAL A 513 -0.38 31.24 8.60
N VAL A 514 0.28 32.30 9.04
CA VAL A 514 1.48 32.81 8.36
C VAL A 514 2.73 32.25 9.01
N THR A 515 3.52 31.47 8.27
CA THR A 515 4.82 31.00 8.76
C THR A 515 5.88 32.10 8.59
N LEU A 516 6.61 32.40 9.67
CA LEU A 516 7.57 33.52 9.76
C LEU A 516 9.02 33.04 9.94
N GLY A 517 9.31 31.77 9.61
CA GLY A 517 10.62 31.17 9.77
C GLY A 517 11.07 31.17 11.24
N THR A 518 12.27 31.72 11.50
CA THR A 518 12.84 31.78 12.86
C THR A 518 11.99 32.59 13.85
N HIS A 519 11.10 33.44 13.36
CA HIS A 519 10.20 34.24 14.19
C HIS A 519 8.99 33.46 14.70
N GLY A 520 8.65 32.31 14.12
CA GLY A 520 7.52 31.48 14.55
C GLY A 520 6.36 31.53 13.60
N VAL A 521 5.14 31.58 14.14
CA VAL A 521 3.90 31.55 13.36
C VAL A 521 2.96 32.65 13.83
N LEU A 522 2.27 33.27 12.87
CA LEU A 522 1.25 34.27 13.12
C LEU A 522 -0.10 33.75 12.66
N LEU A 523 -1.06 33.63 13.57
CA LEU A 523 -2.44 33.34 13.22
C LEU A 523 -3.19 34.66 13.08
N CYS A 524 -3.85 34.88 11.95
CA CYS A 524 -4.75 36.01 11.75
C CYS A 524 -6.16 35.46 11.51
N GLY A 525 -7.15 35.93 12.26
CA GLY A 525 -8.50 35.37 12.17
C GLY A 525 -9.55 36.12 13.00
N LYS A 526 -10.78 35.63 12.93
CA LYS A 526 -11.88 36.12 13.77
C LYS A 526 -11.70 35.65 15.21
N SER A 527 -11.92 36.56 16.15
CA SER A 527 -11.74 36.34 17.59
C SER A 527 -13.05 36.47 18.35
N LEU A 528 -13.23 35.59 19.34
CA LEU A 528 -14.29 35.67 20.34
C LEU A 528 -13.63 35.77 21.72
N GLY A 529 -13.84 36.88 22.42
CA GLY A 529 -13.24 37.08 23.75
C GLY A 529 -11.71 37.22 23.75
N GLY A 530 -11.08 37.58 22.62
CA GLY A 530 -9.64 37.80 22.52
C GLY A 530 -8.82 36.62 22.01
N SER A 531 -9.43 35.44 21.83
CA SER A 531 -8.78 34.25 21.25
C SER A 531 -9.32 33.95 19.85
N ILE A 532 -8.41 33.68 18.89
CA ILE A 532 -8.78 33.28 17.52
C ILE A 532 -9.40 31.89 17.56
N LEU A 533 -10.53 31.70 16.89
CA LEU A 533 -11.20 30.39 16.82
C LEU A 533 -10.81 29.67 15.52
N LEU A 534 -9.97 28.64 15.64
CA LEU A 534 -9.66 27.74 14.51
C LEU A 534 -10.87 26.89 14.13
N CYS A 535 -11.68 26.44 15.10
CA CYS A 535 -12.86 25.60 14.87
C CYS A 535 -14.12 26.22 15.52
N PRO A 536 -14.71 27.30 14.96
CA PRO A 536 -15.86 27.95 15.56
C PRO A 536 -17.13 27.09 15.45
N GLY A 537 -17.86 26.92 16.56
CA GLY A 537 -19.19 26.32 16.57
C GLY A 537 -20.25 27.17 15.87
N ALA A 538 -21.40 26.59 15.53
CA ALA A 538 -22.48 27.28 14.80
C ALA A 538 -23.00 28.56 15.50
N GLN A 539 -22.97 28.61 16.83
CA GLN A 539 -23.35 29.80 17.61
C GLN A 539 -22.29 30.90 17.56
N GLU A 540 -21.00 30.53 17.51
CA GLU A 540 -19.86 31.47 17.56
C GLU A 540 -19.66 32.18 16.22
N GLN A 541 -20.13 31.59 15.11
CA GLN A 541 -20.11 32.18 13.76
C GLN A 541 -21.06 33.38 13.61
N THR A 542 -22.02 33.57 14.52
CA THR A 542 -23.05 34.62 14.46
C THR A 542 -22.80 35.80 15.41
N ALA A 543 -21.78 35.69 16.28
CA ALA A 543 -21.39 36.77 17.19
C ALA A 543 -20.60 37.86 16.44
N ALA A 544 -20.66 39.10 16.93
CA ALA A 544 -19.83 40.20 16.44
C ALA A 544 -18.36 39.93 16.77
N ALA A 545 -17.65 39.25 15.86
CA ALA A 545 -16.24 38.88 16.03
C ALA A 545 -15.33 40.01 15.53
N SER A 546 -14.39 40.44 16.37
CA SER A 546 -13.30 41.33 15.97
C SER A 546 -12.19 40.53 15.29
N LEU A 547 -11.48 41.13 14.33
CA LEU A 547 -10.28 40.52 13.75
C LEU A 547 -9.10 40.66 14.72
N CYS A 548 -8.34 39.59 14.90
CA CYS A 548 -7.14 39.58 15.73
C CYS A 548 -6.01 38.83 15.04
N ALA A 549 -4.79 39.17 15.43
CA ALA A 549 -3.59 38.43 15.09
C ALA A 549 -2.92 37.93 16.36
N ALA A 550 -2.47 36.67 16.39
CA ALA A 550 -1.78 36.06 17.52
C ALA A 550 -0.44 35.48 17.05
N HIS A 551 0.66 35.95 17.62
CA HIS A 551 2.02 35.52 17.29
C HIS A 551 2.53 34.53 18.33
N TYR A 552 2.96 33.38 17.84
CA TYR A 552 3.55 32.30 18.62
C TYR A 552 5.02 32.18 18.25
N PRO A 553 5.95 32.49 19.18
CA PRO A 553 7.37 32.32 18.94
C PRO A 553 7.77 30.86 18.71
N THR A 554 8.88 30.63 18.01
CA THR A 554 9.44 29.29 17.82
C THR A 554 9.89 28.65 19.13
N ILE A 555 9.95 27.31 19.13
CA ILE A 555 10.75 26.58 20.12
C ILE A 555 12.23 26.84 19.78
N PRO A 556 13.06 27.27 20.75
CA PRO A 556 14.48 27.50 20.50
C PRO A 556 15.19 26.21 20.10
N ILE A 557 15.79 26.19 18.91
CA ILE A 557 16.63 25.11 18.39
C ILE A 557 17.94 25.76 17.94
N SER A 558 19.07 25.17 18.34
CA SER A 558 20.38 25.69 17.92
C SER A 558 20.60 25.47 16.43
N ARG A 559 21.40 26.32 15.76
CA ARG A 559 21.65 26.17 14.32
C ARG A 559 22.32 24.85 13.99
N GLU A 560 23.08 24.31 14.93
CA GLU A 560 23.81 23.06 14.83
C GLU A 560 22.88 21.82 14.90
N GLU A 561 21.71 21.96 15.53
CA GLU A 561 20.68 20.92 15.60
C GLU A 561 19.76 20.90 14.38
N ILE A 562 19.68 22.00 13.62
CA ILE A 562 18.85 22.06 12.41
C ILE A 562 19.52 21.25 11.31
N VAL A 563 18.84 20.17 10.91
CA VAL A 563 19.29 19.22 9.89
C VAL A 563 18.62 19.50 8.54
N ASN A 564 17.30 19.72 8.53
CA ASN A 564 16.52 19.94 7.32
C ASN A 564 15.40 20.94 7.58
N VAL A 565 15.26 21.95 6.72
CA VAL A 565 14.16 22.93 6.81
C VAL A 565 12.95 22.55 5.93
N SER A 566 13.13 21.61 5.01
CA SER A 566 12.06 21.09 4.16
C SER A 566 11.03 20.34 5.00
N GLY A 567 9.74 20.60 4.79
CA GLY A 567 8.65 19.96 5.51
C GLY A 567 8.39 20.49 6.93
N ALA A 568 9.17 21.45 7.44
CA ALA A 568 8.91 22.06 8.74
C ALA A 568 7.57 22.83 8.77
N GLY A 569 7.24 23.54 7.69
CA GLY A 569 5.94 24.20 7.51
C GLY A 569 4.79 23.19 7.42
N ASP A 570 4.95 22.14 6.61
CA ASP A 570 3.94 21.08 6.49
C ASP A 570 3.74 20.32 7.81
N SER A 571 4.80 20.14 8.61
CA SER A 571 4.72 19.54 9.95
C SER A 571 4.00 20.46 10.94
N LEU A 572 4.27 21.77 10.88
CA LEU A 572 3.56 22.79 11.65
C LEU A 572 2.06 22.71 11.36
N MET A 573 1.69 22.74 10.08
CA MET A 573 0.30 22.70 9.70
C MET A 573 -0.33 21.34 10.01
N GLY A 574 0.36 20.22 9.76
CA GLY A 574 -0.10 18.88 10.13
C GLY A 574 -0.40 18.72 11.62
N GLY A 575 0.43 19.30 12.49
CA GLY A 575 0.20 19.32 13.94
C GLY A 575 -0.99 20.20 14.36
N ILE A 576 -1.14 21.38 13.74
CA ILE A 576 -2.31 22.25 13.95
C ILE A 576 -3.60 21.52 13.56
N LEU A 577 -3.62 20.91 12.37
CA LEU A 577 -4.77 20.19 11.85
C LEU A 577 -5.12 18.96 12.69
N ALA A 578 -4.12 18.21 13.19
CA ALA A 578 -4.36 17.11 14.11
C ALA A 578 -5.01 17.59 15.42
N GLY A 579 -4.54 18.71 15.98
CA GLY A 579 -5.15 19.33 17.17
C GLY A 579 -6.60 19.79 16.92
N MET A 580 -6.86 20.36 15.74
CA MET A 580 -8.21 20.78 15.32
C MET A 580 -9.16 19.58 15.20
N LEU A 581 -8.71 18.48 14.59
CA LEU A 581 -9.49 17.23 14.47
C LEU A 581 -9.75 16.59 15.84
N ALA A 582 -8.82 16.73 16.78
CA ALA A 582 -8.98 16.33 18.18
C ALA A 582 -9.81 17.31 19.03
N LYS A 583 -10.28 18.41 18.43
CA LYS A 583 -11.09 19.48 19.07
C LYS A 583 -10.37 20.14 20.27
N HIS A 584 -9.06 20.31 20.17
CA HIS A 584 -8.31 21.08 21.15
C HIS A 584 -8.52 22.60 20.97
N ASP A 585 -8.19 23.37 21.99
CA ASP A 585 -8.15 24.83 21.91
C ASP A 585 -7.05 25.31 20.95
N THR A 586 -7.17 26.56 20.48
CA THR A 586 -6.29 27.15 19.47
C THR A 586 -4.82 27.12 19.90
N ASP A 587 -4.52 27.50 21.14
CA ASP A 587 -3.14 27.56 21.64
C ASP A 587 -2.51 26.16 21.62
N THR A 588 -3.26 25.15 22.10
CA THR A 588 -2.83 23.74 22.03
C THR A 588 -2.58 23.30 20.59
N CYS A 589 -3.47 23.63 19.64
CA CYS A 589 -3.28 23.28 18.23
C CYS A 589 -1.98 23.87 17.66
N VAL A 590 -1.73 25.16 17.89
CA VAL A 590 -0.53 25.85 17.39
C VAL A 590 0.73 25.28 18.03
N GLN A 591 0.69 25.03 19.34
CA GLN A 591 1.82 24.47 20.08
C GLN A 591 2.12 23.02 19.65
N MET A 592 1.11 22.20 19.34
CA MET A 592 1.32 20.89 18.71
C MET A 592 2.01 21.03 17.35
N GLY A 593 1.59 21.98 16.52
CA GLY A 593 2.27 22.29 15.27
C GLY A 593 3.73 22.70 15.47
N LEU A 594 4.02 23.61 16.41
CA LEU A 594 5.39 24.04 16.71
C LEU A 594 6.27 22.87 17.20
N LEU A 595 5.72 21.93 17.98
CA LEU A 595 6.41 20.70 18.36
C LEU A 595 6.73 19.84 17.13
N ALA A 596 5.74 19.56 16.28
CA ALA A 596 5.94 18.76 15.07
C ALA A 596 7.00 19.40 14.15
N ALA A 597 6.94 20.71 13.93
CA ALA A 597 7.95 21.44 13.18
C ALA A 597 9.35 21.33 13.80
N SER A 598 9.47 21.42 15.13
CA SER A 598 10.75 21.30 15.83
C SER A 598 11.39 19.92 15.63
N LEU A 599 10.60 18.84 15.64
CA LEU A 599 11.08 17.49 15.41
C LEU A 599 11.55 17.31 13.97
N SER A 600 10.80 17.83 12.99
CA SER A 600 11.18 17.78 11.57
C SER A 600 12.41 18.60 11.26
N LEU A 601 12.62 19.75 11.92
CA LEU A 601 13.84 20.56 11.78
C LEU A 601 15.10 19.78 12.18
N CYS A 602 15.01 18.92 13.19
CA CYS A 602 16.10 18.07 13.67
C CYS A 602 16.22 16.74 12.92
N SER A 603 15.35 16.49 11.94
CA SER A 603 15.30 15.28 11.14
C SER A 603 15.93 15.50 9.77
N TYR A 604 16.42 14.44 9.16
CA TYR A 604 16.77 14.48 7.74
C TYR A 604 15.57 14.27 6.82
N GLU A 605 14.55 13.55 7.29
CA GLU A 605 13.31 13.36 6.54
C GLU A 605 12.40 14.59 6.71
N PRO A 606 11.66 15.00 5.67
CA PRO A 606 10.80 16.20 5.73
C PRO A 606 9.74 16.16 6.83
N ILE A 607 9.19 14.98 7.12
CA ILE A 607 8.40 14.71 8.32
C ILE A 607 9.24 13.80 9.22
N SER A 608 9.52 14.25 10.45
CA SER A 608 10.33 13.46 11.38
C SER A 608 9.66 12.11 11.70
N PRO A 609 10.41 11.00 11.63
CA PRO A 609 9.93 9.70 12.09
C PRO A 609 9.57 9.66 13.58
N GLU A 610 10.10 10.62 14.37
CA GLU A 610 9.83 10.75 15.80
C GLU A 610 8.47 11.40 16.09
N ILE A 611 7.82 12.01 15.09
CA ILE A 611 6.45 12.51 15.24
C ILE A 611 5.55 11.30 15.49
N SER A 612 4.79 11.36 16.58
CA SER A 612 3.84 10.34 17.02
C SER A 612 2.84 10.97 17.98
N THR A 613 1.75 10.25 18.29
CA THR A 613 0.81 10.64 19.35
C THR A 613 1.44 10.72 20.74
N SER A 614 2.66 10.20 20.94
CA SER A 614 3.37 10.28 22.22
C SER A 614 4.32 11.47 22.33
N SER A 615 4.86 11.94 21.19
CA SER A 615 5.82 13.04 21.11
C SER A 615 5.16 14.39 20.83
N VAL A 616 4.00 14.39 20.17
CA VAL A 616 3.20 15.57 19.88
C VAL A 616 1.75 15.30 20.31
N SER A 617 1.41 15.76 21.52
CA SER A 617 0.08 15.60 22.12
C SER A 617 -0.24 16.77 23.04
N GLN A 618 -1.50 16.87 23.48
CA GLN A 618 -1.89 17.88 24.47
C GLN A 618 -1.10 17.73 25.80
N GLU A 619 -0.79 16.50 26.23
CA GLU A 619 0.03 16.27 27.43
C GLU A 619 1.45 16.80 27.25
N GLN A 620 2.06 16.56 26.09
CA GLN A 620 3.40 17.08 25.78
C GLN A 620 3.40 18.61 25.76
N VAL A 621 2.38 19.22 25.15
CA VAL A 621 2.19 20.67 25.16
C VAL A 621 2.09 21.20 26.59
N LYS A 622 1.25 20.61 27.45
CA LYS A 622 1.06 21.03 28.85
C LYS A 622 2.28 20.81 29.74
N SER A 623 3.13 19.84 29.41
CA SER A 623 4.35 19.54 30.17
C SER A 623 5.49 20.55 29.95
N ARG A 624 5.36 21.42 28.94
CA ARG A 624 6.41 22.37 28.53
C ARG A 624 6.07 23.80 28.92
N SER A 625 7.11 24.61 29.09
CA SER A 625 6.97 26.06 29.18
C SER A 625 7.03 26.66 27.77
N TRP A 626 6.09 27.56 27.47
CA TRP A 626 5.95 28.19 26.17
C TRP A 626 6.27 29.69 26.26
N PRO A 627 6.91 30.28 25.24
CA PRO A 627 7.05 31.72 25.13
C PRO A 627 5.68 32.42 25.13
N GLU A 628 5.65 33.66 25.63
CA GLU A 628 4.42 34.45 25.68
C GLU A 628 3.86 34.71 24.28
N VAL A 629 2.56 34.41 24.11
CA VAL A 629 1.80 34.70 22.89
C VAL A 629 1.42 36.18 22.89
N LYS A 630 1.74 36.87 21.80
CA LYS A 630 1.38 38.28 21.63
C LYS A 630 0.15 38.40 20.74
N VAL A 631 -0.83 39.20 21.16
CA VAL A 631 -2.11 39.36 20.44
C VAL A 631 -2.32 40.83 20.08
N TRP A 632 -2.71 41.10 18.84
CA TRP A 632 -3.06 42.41 18.32
C TRP A 632 -4.50 42.42 17.81
N LYS A 633 -5.21 43.54 18.01
CA LYS A 633 -6.46 43.82 17.31
C LYS A 633 -6.16 44.35 15.91
N MET A 634 -6.92 43.87 14.94
CA MET A 634 -6.86 44.31 13.55
C MET A 634 -8.07 45.23 13.30
N ASP A 635 -8.05 46.40 13.94
CA ASP A 635 -9.08 47.43 13.79
C ASP A 635 -8.72 48.42 12.67
#